data_AF-A0A2X1ARA4-F1
#
_entry.id   AF-A0A2X1ARA4-F1
#
_cell.length_a   1.000
_cell.length_b   1.000
_cell.length_c   1.000
_cell.angle_alpha   90.00
_cell.angle_beta   90.00
_cell.angle_gamma   90.00
#
_symmetry.space_group_name_H-M   'P 1'
#
loop_
_entity.id
_entity.type
_entity.pdbx_description
1 polymer ?
#
loop_
_entity_poly.entity_id
_entity_poly.type
_entity_poly.pdbx_seq_one_letter_code
_entity_poly.pdbx_strand_id
1 'polypeptide(L)'
;MWSPEILALVAARSSPGARLATFTVAGAVRRGLAEHGFTVEKKPGHGRKRERLEARMAGEAPTERPRHVAVIGAGIAGAAVARALIAEGARVTVVEAERAGAGASGFPASLVTPRLDAGDAFIAGFHAQALERAGSLYRALPGAVVAEGVLQLEQAPRDAARFDKIAAQPCGPRAPCSGWTPPPAPSAWANPRRPAV
;
A
#
# COMPACT_ATOMS: atom_id res chain seq x y z
N MET A 1 11.89 6.71 19.99
CA MET A 1 11.58 5.29 19.69
C MET A 1 10.78 4.65 20.82
N TRP A 2 11.27 4.58 22.07
CA TRP A 2 10.56 3.98 23.21
C TRP A 2 9.68 4.98 23.98
N SER A 3 8.96 5.84 23.28
CA SER A 3 8.10 6.83 23.94
C SER A 3 6.78 6.17 24.40
N PRO A 4 6.10 6.74 25.40
CA PRO A 4 4.80 6.22 25.85
C PRO A 4 3.79 6.06 24.71
N GLU A 5 3.77 6.99 23.76
CA GLU A 5 2.85 6.97 22.62
C GLU A 5 3.10 5.76 21.71
N ILE A 6 4.37 5.41 21.46
CA ILE A 6 4.72 4.24 20.66
C ILE A 6 4.37 2.95 21.40
N LEU A 7 4.60 2.87 22.71
CA LEU A 7 4.26 1.70 23.51
C LEU A 7 2.74 1.47 23.58
N ALA A 8 1.96 2.55 23.69
CA ALA A 8 0.50 2.51 23.60
C ALA A 8 0.04 1.99 22.22
N LEU A 9 0.65 2.47 21.14
CA LEU A 9 0.35 1.99 19.78
C LEU A 9 0.72 0.51 19.58
N VAL A 10 1.84 0.06 20.14
CA VAL A 10 2.23 -1.36 20.10
C VAL A 10 1.16 -2.22 20.76
N ALA A 11 0.66 -1.82 21.93
CA ALA A 11 -0.41 -2.54 22.60
C ALA A 11 -1.72 -2.52 21.80
N ALA A 12 -2.14 -1.34 21.34
CA ALA A 12 -3.37 -1.17 20.56
C ALA A 12 -3.38 -1.94 19.23
N ARG A 13 -2.20 -2.27 18.67
CA ARG A 13 -2.05 -3.05 17.43
C ARG A 13 -1.65 -4.50 17.66
N SER A 14 -1.54 -4.94 18.91
CA SER A 14 -1.23 -6.32 19.25
C SER A 14 -2.50 -7.15 19.39
N SER A 15 -2.53 -8.32 18.76
CA SER A 15 -3.61 -9.28 18.97
C SER A 15 -3.54 -9.88 20.38
N PRO A 16 -4.66 -10.41 20.91
CA PRO A 16 -4.63 -11.22 22.12
C PRO A 16 -3.58 -12.35 21.98
N GLY A 17 -2.81 -12.60 23.03
CA GLY A 17 -1.73 -13.59 23.01
C GLY A 17 -0.47 -13.20 22.22
N ALA A 18 -0.41 -12.00 21.63
CA ALA A 18 0.75 -11.52 20.89
C ALA A 18 2.03 -11.57 21.72
N ARG A 19 3.16 -11.86 21.06
CA ARG A 19 4.48 -11.96 21.66
C ARG A 19 5.36 -10.83 21.15
N LEU A 20 6.13 -10.23 22.04
CA LEU A 20 7.10 -9.18 21.75
C LEU A 20 8.44 -9.55 22.38
N ALA A 21 9.53 -9.23 21.69
CA ALA A 21 10.88 -9.34 22.24
C ALA A 21 11.67 -8.07 21.92
N THR A 22 12.51 -7.63 22.84
CA THR A 22 13.41 -6.49 22.61
C THR A 22 14.75 -6.72 23.27
N PHE A 23 15.81 -6.22 22.64
CA PHE A 23 17.16 -6.34 23.17
C PHE A 23 17.34 -5.55 24.46
N THR A 24 16.56 -4.47 24.68
CA THR A 24 16.75 -3.60 25.85
C THR A 24 16.13 -4.20 27.11
N VAL A 25 16.72 -3.93 28.27
CA VAL A 25 16.15 -4.22 29.60
C VAL A 25 15.85 -2.95 30.38
N ALA A 26 15.79 -1.81 29.69
CA ALA A 26 15.52 -0.51 30.29
C ALA A 26 14.19 -0.53 31.06
N GLY A 27 14.23 -0.05 32.31
CA GLY A 27 13.08 -0.08 33.21
C GLY A 27 11.86 0.66 32.67
N ALA A 28 12.07 1.77 31.93
CA ALA A 28 10.99 2.53 31.30
C ALA A 28 10.23 1.69 30.24
N VAL A 29 10.96 0.89 29.46
CA VAL A 29 10.35 0.01 28.44
C VAL A 29 9.56 -1.11 29.11
N ARG A 30 10.14 -1.72 30.16
CA ARG A 30 9.45 -2.75 30.94
C ARG A 30 8.15 -2.24 31.56
N ARG A 31 8.19 -1.06 32.21
CA ARG A 31 7.02 -0.46 32.84
C ARG A 31 5.97 -0.05 31.81
N GLY A 32 6.35 0.65 30.75
CA GLY A 32 5.40 1.08 29.72
C GLY A 32 4.73 -0.09 29.00
N LEU A 33 5.45 -1.20 28.74
CA LEU A 33 4.82 -2.42 28.23
C LEU A 33 3.83 -3.03 29.24
N ALA A 34 4.21 -3.11 30.51
CA ALA A 34 3.35 -3.66 31.56
C ALA A 34 2.08 -2.82 31.79
N GLU A 35 2.20 -1.49 31.77
CA GLU A 35 1.09 -0.54 31.87
C GLU A 35 0.05 -0.71 30.74
N HIS A 36 0.49 -1.20 29.57
CA HIS A 36 -0.39 -1.48 28.44
C HIS A 36 -0.75 -2.97 28.27
N GLY A 37 -0.76 -3.73 29.37
CA GLY A 37 -1.36 -5.07 29.41
C GLY A 37 -0.46 -6.22 28.98
N PHE A 38 0.84 -5.97 28.77
CA PHE A 38 1.81 -7.04 28.54
C PHE A 38 2.32 -7.62 29.86
N THR A 39 2.38 -8.95 29.96
CA THR A 39 3.23 -9.62 30.95
C THR A 39 4.66 -9.60 30.44
N VAL A 40 5.57 -8.94 31.16
CA VAL A 40 6.96 -8.72 30.72
C VAL A 40 7.96 -9.48 31.61
N GLU A 41 8.81 -10.28 30.98
CA GLU A 41 9.82 -11.11 31.62
C GLU A 41 11.22 -10.76 31.12
N LYS A 42 12.21 -10.86 32.01
CA LYS A 42 13.62 -10.84 31.61
C LYS A 42 14.04 -12.25 31.20
N LYS A 43 14.71 -12.36 30.07
CA LYS A 43 15.27 -13.63 29.55
C LYS A 43 16.76 -13.49 29.27
N PRO A 44 17.53 -14.59 29.24
CA PRO A 44 18.93 -14.54 28.84
C PRO A 44 19.13 -13.83 27.50
N GLY A 45 20.08 -12.91 27.45
CA GLY A 45 20.43 -12.21 26.22
C GLY A 45 21.19 -13.11 25.24
N HIS A 46 21.39 -12.63 24.02
CA HIS A 46 22.16 -13.34 23.01
C HIS A 46 23.65 -12.95 23.04
N GLY A 47 24.53 -13.93 22.89
CA GLY A 47 25.99 -13.73 22.87
C GLY A 47 26.51 -13.14 24.17
N ARG A 48 27.23 -12.00 24.09
CA ARG A 48 27.76 -11.30 25.28
C ARG A 48 26.70 -10.56 26.08
N LYS A 49 25.46 -10.49 25.60
CA LYS A 49 24.39 -9.75 26.24
C LYS A 49 23.79 -10.57 27.39
N ARG A 50 23.79 -9.99 28.59
CA ARG A 50 23.29 -10.67 29.80
C ARG A 50 21.80 -10.97 29.74
N GLU A 51 20.99 -9.96 29.42
CA GLU A 51 19.53 -10.05 29.49
C GLU A 51 18.86 -9.36 28.30
N ARG A 52 17.64 -9.79 28.01
CA ARG A 52 16.68 -9.18 27.07
C ARG A 52 15.28 -9.20 27.69
N LEU A 53 14.34 -8.44 27.12
CA LEU A 53 12.93 -8.54 27.52
C LEU A 53 12.14 -9.37 26.51
N GLU A 54 11.28 -10.24 27.03
CA GLU A 54 10.20 -10.89 26.30
C GLU A 54 8.89 -10.50 26.97
N ALA A 55 7.85 -10.28 26.17
CA ALA A 55 6.57 -9.80 26.63
C ALA A 55 5.43 -10.54 25.92
N ARG A 56 4.32 -10.75 26.61
CA ARG A 56 3.12 -11.40 26.06
C ARG A 56 1.86 -10.63 26.42
N MET A 57 1.02 -10.37 25.42
CA MET A 57 -0.31 -9.80 25.60
C MET A 57 -1.25 -10.86 26.16
N ALA A 58 -2.12 -10.49 27.08
CA ALA A 58 -3.15 -11.39 27.60
C ALA A 58 -4.13 -11.85 26.50
N GLY A 59 -4.83 -12.95 26.78
CA GLY A 59 -5.84 -13.53 25.89
C GLY A 59 -5.29 -14.52 24.86
N GLU A 60 -6.19 -15.06 24.07
CA GLU A 60 -5.93 -16.08 23.08
C GLU A 60 -6.22 -15.52 21.69
N ALA A 61 -5.28 -15.71 20.76
CA ALA A 61 -5.42 -15.22 19.41
C ALA A 61 -6.62 -15.91 18.73
N PRO A 62 -7.45 -15.18 17.97
CA PRO A 62 -8.51 -15.80 17.18
C PRO A 62 -7.89 -16.83 16.23
N THR A 63 -8.35 -18.08 16.33
CA THR A 63 -7.85 -19.21 15.53
C THR A 63 -8.64 -19.41 14.25
N GLU A 64 -9.84 -18.84 14.16
CA GLU A 64 -10.77 -19.14 13.08
C GLU A 64 -10.61 -18.15 11.93
N ARG A 65 -9.90 -18.58 10.88
CA ARG A 65 -9.87 -17.90 9.59
C ARG A 65 -10.81 -18.64 8.62
N PRO A 66 -11.60 -17.92 7.79
CA PRO A 66 -12.45 -18.56 6.80
C PRO A 66 -11.59 -19.36 5.83
N ARG A 67 -11.77 -20.68 5.82
CA ARG A 67 -10.97 -21.60 4.99
C ARG A 67 -11.42 -21.61 3.54
N HIS A 68 -12.65 -21.17 3.26
CA HIS A 68 -13.23 -21.15 1.93
C HIS A 68 -14.12 -19.93 1.73
N VAL A 69 -13.84 -19.14 0.70
CA VAL A 69 -14.56 -17.92 0.38
C VAL A 69 -15.14 -18.00 -1.04
N ALA A 70 -16.41 -17.65 -1.19
CA ALA A 70 -17.02 -17.45 -2.51
C ALA A 70 -16.85 -15.99 -2.94
N VAL A 71 -16.39 -15.77 -4.16
CA VAL A 71 -16.27 -14.45 -4.80
C VAL A 71 -17.24 -14.41 -5.97
N ILE A 72 -18.18 -13.46 -5.94
CA ILE A 72 -19.17 -13.28 -7.01
C ILE A 72 -18.65 -12.22 -7.98
N GLY A 73 -18.43 -12.62 -9.23
CA GLY A 73 -17.86 -11.82 -10.30
C GLY A 73 -16.41 -12.20 -10.64
N ALA A 74 -16.15 -12.52 -11.91
CA ALA A 74 -14.83 -12.82 -12.46
C ALA A 74 -14.26 -11.65 -13.29
N GLY A 75 -14.55 -10.41 -12.88
CA GLY A 75 -13.87 -9.20 -13.37
C GLY A 75 -12.55 -8.94 -12.63
N ILE A 76 -11.88 -7.82 -12.94
CA ILE A 76 -10.57 -7.48 -12.36
C ILE A 76 -10.61 -7.37 -10.82
N ALA A 77 -11.69 -6.85 -10.26
CA ALA A 77 -11.88 -6.74 -8.81
C ALA A 77 -12.00 -8.13 -8.16
N GLY A 78 -12.83 -9.00 -8.72
CA GLY A 78 -13.01 -10.38 -8.23
C GLY A 78 -11.71 -11.18 -8.34
N ALA A 79 -11.00 -11.07 -9.47
CA ALA A 79 -9.69 -11.70 -9.65
C ALA A 79 -8.65 -11.18 -8.64
N ALA A 80 -8.62 -9.87 -8.37
CA ALA A 80 -7.72 -9.28 -7.39
C ALA A 80 -8.02 -9.73 -5.95
N VAL A 81 -9.29 -9.84 -5.58
CA VAL A 81 -9.75 -10.37 -4.28
C VAL A 81 -9.40 -11.85 -4.16
N ALA A 82 -9.72 -12.66 -5.17
CA ALA A 82 -9.40 -14.08 -5.18
C ALA A 82 -7.89 -14.31 -5.00
N ARG A 83 -7.04 -13.57 -5.74
CA ARG A 83 -5.57 -13.63 -5.58
C ARG A 83 -5.14 -13.29 -4.16
N ALA A 84 -5.69 -12.24 -3.56
CA ALA A 84 -5.33 -11.82 -2.21
C ALA A 84 -5.74 -12.87 -1.15
N LEU A 85 -6.93 -13.44 -1.27
CA LEU A 85 -7.43 -14.48 -0.37
C LEU A 85 -6.61 -15.78 -0.48
N ILE A 86 -6.23 -16.17 -1.71
CA ILE A 86 -5.36 -17.34 -1.94
C ILE A 86 -3.99 -17.11 -1.28
N ALA A 87 -3.42 -15.91 -1.38
CA ALA A 87 -2.15 -15.57 -0.74
C ALA A 87 -2.22 -15.64 0.80
N GLU A 88 -3.40 -15.43 1.39
CA GLU A 88 -3.65 -15.61 2.83
C GLU A 88 -4.00 -17.05 3.22
N GLY A 89 -3.91 -18.01 2.28
CA GLY A 89 -4.15 -19.44 2.50
C GLY A 89 -5.60 -19.87 2.45
N ALA A 90 -6.52 -19.00 2.01
CA ALA A 90 -7.92 -19.37 1.83
C ALA A 90 -8.12 -20.12 0.50
N ARG A 91 -8.99 -21.13 0.50
CA ARG A 91 -9.58 -21.68 -0.72
C ARG A 91 -10.59 -20.66 -1.27
N VAL A 92 -10.65 -20.47 -2.58
CA VAL A 92 -11.58 -19.51 -3.20
C VAL A 92 -12.38 -20.17 -4.30
N THR A 93 -13.70 -19.96 -4.32
CA THR A 93 -14.56 -20.27 -5.46
C THR A 93 -15.00 -18.97 -6.10
N VAL A 94 -14.68 -18.78 -7.37
CA VAL A 94 -15.17 -17.62 -8.14
C VAL A 94 -16.42 -18.07 -8.92
N VAL A 95 -17.50 -17.32 -8.78
CA VAL A 95 -18.77 -17.54 -9.49
C VAL A 95 -18.97 -16.38 -10.45
N GLU A 96 -19.19 -16.69 -11.72
CA GLU A 96 -19.47 -15.74 -12.78
C GLU A 96 -20.70 -16.22 -13.55
N ALA A 97 -21.55 -15.29 -13.99
CA ALA A 97 -22.75 -15.60 -14.74
C ALA A 97 -22.45 -15.95 -16.20
N GLU A 98 -21.44 -15.30 -16.79
CA GLU A 98 -21.02 -15.53 -18.17
C GLU A 98 -19.60 -16.11 -18.23
N ARG A 99 -18.63 -15.37 -18.78
CA ARG A 99 -17.21 -15.73 -18.83
C ARG A 99 -16.38 -14.75 -18.02
N ALA A 100 -15.16 -15.15 -17.66
CA ALA A 100 -14.20 -14.24 -17.04
C ALA A 100 -14.02 -12.97 -17.88
N GLY A 101 -14.08 -11.82 -17.20
CA GLY A 101 -13.99 -10.50 -17.83
C GLY A 101 -15.10 -10.20 -18.84
N ALA A 102 -16.28 -10.84 -18.79
CA ALA A 102 -17.37 -10.53 -19.73
C ALA A 102 -17.90 -9.09 -19.60
N GLY A 103 -17.88 -8.53 -18.39
CA GLY A 103 -18.26 -7.14 -18.14
C GLY A 103 -17.18 -6.13 -18.51
N ALA A 104 -17.08 -5.03 -17.74
CA ALA A 104 -16.14 -3.94 -17.99
C ALA A 104 -14.64 -4.29 -17.91
N SER A 105 -14.29 -5.54 -17.62
CA SER A 105 -12.90 -6.01 -17.52
C SER A 105 -12.40 -6.78 -18.75
N GLY A 106 -13.20 -6.86 -19.82
CA GLY A 106 -12.89 -7.66 -21.03
C GLY A 106 -11.99 -6.99 -22.07
N PHE A 107 -11.47 -5.80 -21.79
CA PHE A 107 -10.64 -5.07 -22.74
C PHE A 107 -9.28 -5.76 -22.96
N PRO A 108 -8.80 -5.90 -24.21
CA PRO A 108 -7.50 -6.52 -24.50
C PRO A 108 -6.31 -5.81 -23.85
N ALA A 109 -6.42 -4.49 -23.64
CA ALA A 109 -5.46 -3.67 -22.92
C ALA A 109 -6.21 -2.54 -22.19
N SER A 110 -5.68 -2.07 -21.07
CA SER A 110 -6.27 -0.97 -20.29
C SER A 110 -5.18 -0.05 -19.78
N LEU A 111 -5.47 1.25 -19.80
CA LEU A 111 -4.61 2.26 -19.20
C LEU A 111 -4.79 2.24 -17.68
N VAL A 112 -3.68 2.16 -16.94
CA VAL A 112 -3.69 2.22 -15.47
C VAL A 112 -2.88 3.44 -15.03
N THR A 113 -3.58 4.49 -14.61
CA THR A 113 -3.00 5.76 -14.14
C THR A 113 -3.59 6.12 -12.79
N PRO A 114 -2.84 6.85 -11.94
CA PRO A 114 -3.43 7.34 -10.70
C PRO A 114 -4.32 8.53 -11.01
N ARG A 115 -5.41 8.69 -10.25
CA ARG A 115 -6.12 9.98 -10.24
C ARG A 115 -5.38 10.91 -9.27
N LEU A 116 -4.70 11.92 -9.82
CA LEU A 116 -4.03 12.95 -9.05
C LEU A 116 -4.94 14.18 -8.99
N ASP A 117 -5.81 14.23 -7.98
CA ASP A 117 -6.72 15.36 -7.78
C ASP A 117 -5.95 16.52 -7.12
N ALA A 118 -6.08 17.71 -7.71
CA ALA A 118 -5.39 18.91 -7.22
C ALA A 118 -6.05 19.39 -5.92
N GLY A 119 -5.28 19.46 -4.83
CA GLY A 119 -5.75 19.96 -3.55
C GLY A 119 -6.34 18.93 -2.59
N ASP A 120 -6.42 17.65 -3.00
CA ASP A 120 -6.74 16.54 -2.09
C ASP A 120 -5.57 15.56 -2.02
N ALA A 121 -4.68 15.81 -1.05
CA ALA A 121 -3.50 14.99 -0.81
C ALA A 121 -3.86 13.55 -0.37
N PHE A 122 -5.02 13.35 0.25
CA PHE A 122 -5.44 12.02 0.70
C PHE A 122 -5.87 11.16 -0.48
N ILE A 123 -6.75 11.69 -1.34
CA ILE A 123 -7.21 11.00 -2.55
C ILE A 123 -6.06 10.77 -3.53
N ALA A 124 -5.23 11.79 -3.77
CA ALA A 124 -4.06 11.65 -4.62
C ALA A 124 -3.07 10.61 -4.06
N GLY A 125 -2.81 10.62 -2.75
CA GLY A 125 -1.93 9.66 -2.10
C GLY A 125 -2.47 8.23 -2.13
N PHE A 126 -3.78 8.05 -1.98
CA PHE A 126 -4.43 6.75 -2.13
C PHE A 126 -4.24 6.19 -3.55
N HIS A 127 -4.53 6.98 -4.58
CA HIS A 127 -4.40 6.53 -5.97
C HIS A 127 -2.95 6.28 -6.40
N ALA A 128 -2.01 7.09 -5.91
CA ALA A 128 -0.58 6.86 -6.14
C ALA A 128 -0.14 5.52 -5.53
N GLN A 129 -0.47 5.26 -4.27
CA GLN A 129 -0.16 3.98 -3.61
C GLN A 129 -0.86 2.80 -4.28
N ALA A 130 -2.10 2.97 -4.74
CA ALA A 130 -2.82 1.95 -5.47
C ALA A 130 -2.10 1.59 -6.78
N LEU A 131 -1.59 2.58 -7.52
CA LEU A 131 -0.82 2.34 -8.73
C LEU A 131 0.53 1.67 -8.43
N GLU A 132 1.27 2.10 -7.41
CA GLU A 132 2.52 1.43 -7.00
C GLU A 132 2.30 -0.05 -6.67
N ARG A 133 1.21 -0.34 -5.92
CA ARG A 133 0.80 -1.70 -5.59
C ARG A 133 0.40 -2.48 -6.83
N ALA A 134 -0.42 -1.91 -7.71
CA ALA A 134 -0.85 -2.54 -8.95
C ALA A 134 0.34 -2.84 -9.86
N GLY A 135 1.25 -1.89 -10.05
CA GLY A 135 2.46 -2.05 -10.86
C GLY A 135 3.37 -3.16 -10.33
N SER A 136 3.55 -3.26 -9.01
CA SER A 136 4.31 -4.35 -8.39
C SER A 136 3.67 -5.72 -8.64
N LEU A 137 2.34 -5.80 -8.64
CA LEU A 137 1.60 -7.03 -8.93
C LEU A 137 1.66 -7.40 -10.42
N TYR A 138 1.44 -6.45 -11.32
CA TYR A 138 1.44 -6.69 -12.76
C TYR A 138 2.82 -7.05 -13.28
N ARG A 139 3.89 -6.41 -12.79
CA ARG A 139 5.27 -6.76 -13.17
C ARG A 139 5.67 -8.18 -12.77
N ALA A 140 5.01 -8.77 -11.77
CA ALA A 140 5.22 -10.17 -11.38
C ALA A 140 4.47 -11.16 -12.29
N LEU A 141 3.59 -10.69 -13.18
CA LEU A 141 2.80 -11.52 -14.09
C LEU A 141 3.35 -11.41 -15.52
N PRO A 142 3.85 -12.51 -16.12
CA PRO A 142 4.35 -12.48 -17.49
C PRO A 142 3.31 -11.95 -18.48
N GLY A 143 3.69 -10.97 -19.28
CA GLY A 143 2.83 -10.40 -20.33
C GLY A 143 1.71 -9.47 -19.85
N ALA A 144 1.58 -9.21 -18.53
CA ALA A 144 0.53 -8.32 -18.01
C ALA A 144 0.82 -6.83 -18.26
N VAL A 145 2.10 -6.44 -18.33
CA VAL A 145 2.52 -5.08 -18.67
C VAL A 145 2.98 -5.07 -20.12
N VAL A 146 2.20 -4.41 -20.98
CA VAL A 146 2.49 -4.29 -22.42
C VAL A 146 3.28 -3.03 -22.77
N ALA A 147 3.20 -2.00 -21.92
CA ALA A 147 3.91 -0.74 -22.04
C ALA A 147 3.99 -0.03 -20.68
N GLU A 148 4.98 0.84 -20.50
CA GLU A 148 5.17 1.65 -19.30
C GLU A 148 5.30 3.14 -19.65
N GLY A 149 4.88 3.99 -18.71
CA GLY A 149 4.89 5.44 -18.86
C GLY A 149 3.61 5.99 -19.49
N VAL A 150 3.16 7.14 -18.99
CA VAL A 150 1.99 7.86 -19.50
C VAL A 150 2.32 9.35 -19.53
N LEU A 151 2.11 9.98 -20.68
CA LEU A 151 2.21 11.43 -20.84
C LEU A 151 0.80 12.01 -20.93
N GLN A 152 0.40 12.79 -19.92
CA GLN A 152 -0.84 13.53 -19.95
C GLN A 152 -0.59 14.94 -20.46
N LEU A 153 -1.20 15.29 -21.60
CA LEU A 153 -1.08 16.59 -22.22
C LEU A 153 -2.20 17.54 -21.75
N GLU A 154 -1.90 18.83 -21.75
CA GLU A 154 -2.89 19.90 -21.55
C GLU A 154 -3.92 19.86 -22.68
N GLN A 155 -5.20 19.88 -22.33
CA GLN A 155 -6.32 19.95 -23.27
C GLN A 155 -7.00 21.32 -23.24
N ALA A 156 -6.89 22.03 -22.12
CA ALA A 156 -7.43 23.37 -21.92
C ALA A 156 -6.45 24.24 -21.10
N PRO A 157 -6.51 25.59 -21.21
CA PRO A 157 -5.61 26.49 -20.48
C PRO A 157 -5.62 26.32 -18.95
N ARG A 158 -6.74 25.83 -18.39
CA ARG A 158 -6.86 25.53 -16.95
C ARG A 158 -6.02 24.33 -16.49
N ASP A 159 -5.57 23.49 -17.42
CA ASP A 159 -4.84 22.26 -17.11
C ASP A 159 -3.43 22.56 -16.64
N ALA A 160 -2.75 23.56 -17.21
CA ALA A 160 -1.42 24.00 -16.77
C ALA A 160 -1.39 24.32 -15.27
N ALA A 161 -2.27 25.22 -14.82
CA ALA A 161 -2.37 25.59 -13.41
C ALA A 161 -2.79 24.41 -12.50
N ARG A 162 -3.53 23.43 -13.04
CA ARG A 162 -3.88 22.20 -12.31
C ARG A 162 -2.67 21.28 -12.18
N PHE A 163 -1.91 21.07 -13.26
CA PHE A 163 -0.71 20.23 -13.26
C PHE A 163 0.37 20.80 -12.34
N ASP A 164 0.56 22.12 -12.32
CA ASP A 164 1.47 22.77 -11.36
C ASP A 164 1.10 22.47 -9.91
N LYS A 165 -0.20 22.57 -9.59
CA LYS A 165 -0.71 22.22 -8.25
C LYS A 165 -0.47 20.76 -7.90
N ILE A 166 -0.72 19.85 -8.85
CA ILE A 166 -0.46 18.42 -8.66
C ILE A 166 1.03 18.14 -8.48
N ALA A 167 1.91 18.78 -9.25
CA ALA A 167 3.35 18.58 -9.15
C ALA A 167 3.92 19.00 -7.78
N ALA A 168 3.37 20.07 -7.20
CA ALA A 168 3.81 20.62 -5.92
C ALA A 168 3.21 19.91 -4.68
N GLN A 169 2.14 19.13 -4.84
CA GLN A 169 1.46 18.49 -3.70
C GLN A 169 2.13 17.18 -3.27
N PRO A 170 1.92 16.73 -2.01
CA PRO A 170 2.39 15.42 -1.58
C PRO A 170 1.53 14.29 -2.17
N CYS A 171 2.17 13.24 -2.69
CA CYS A 171 1.52 12.03 -3.21
C CYS A 171 1.71 10.81 -2.27
N GLY A 172 2.29 11.00 -1.09
CA GLY A 172 2.53 9.93 -0.13
C GLY A 172 3.24 10.42 1.14
N PRO A 173 3.43 9.55 2.15
CA PRO A 173 3.94 9.95 3.46
C PRO A 173 5.39 10.47 3.44
N ARG A 174 6.14 10.31 2.32
CA ARG A 174 7.55 10.71 2.22
C ARG A 174 8.00 11.28 0.88
N ALA A 175 7.12 11.57 -0.09
CA ALA A 175 7.54 12.11 -1.38
C ALA A 175 6.53 13.08 -2.01
N PRO A 176 6.99 14.22 -2.57
CA PRO A 176 6.17 15.03 -3.49
C PRO A 176 5.85 14.23 -4.75
N CYS A 177 4.81 14.63 -5.49
CA CYS A 177 4.45 14.01 -6.77
C CYS A 177 5.50 14.25 -7.89
N SER A 178 6.69 14.79 -7.60
CA SER A 178 7.70 15.16 -8.60
C SER A 178 8.26 13.99 -9.42
N GLY A 179 8.11 12.74 -8.95
CA GLY A 179 8.38 11.55 -9.78
C GLY A 179 7.37 11.32 -10.93
N TRP A 180 6.28 12.11 -10.95
CA TRP A 180 5.17 12.04 -11.91
C TRP A 180 5.10 13.26 -12.83
N THR A 181 6.06 14.19 -12.70
CA THR A 181 6.21 15.29 -13.66
C THR A 181 6.95 14.80 -14.89
N PRO A 182 6.61 15.28 -16.10
CA PRO A 182 7.41 14.97 -17.28
C PRO A 182 8.86 15.44 -17.06
N PRO A 183 9.87 14.69 -17.52
CA PRO A 183 11.22 15.24 -17.64
C PRO A 183 11.17 16.51 -18.50
N PRO A 184 12.15 17.44 -18.37
CA PRO A 184 12.22 18.60 -19.26
C PRO A 184 12.12 18.11 -20.71
N ALA A 185 11.23 18.75 -21.48
CA ALA A 185 10.89 18.32 -22.83
C ALA A 185 12.19 18.09 -23.64
N PRO A 186 12.40 16.89 -24.23
CA PRO A 186 13.49 16.71 -25.18
C PRO A 186 13.28 17.71 -26.32
N SER A 187 14.35 18.32 -26.82
CA SER A 187 14.31 19.32 -27.91
C SER A 187 13.59 18.83 -29.17
N ALA A 188 13.40 17.52 -29.31
CA ALA A 188 12.67 16.86 -30.40
C ALA A 188 11.12 16.98 -30.31
N TRP A 189 10.55 17.48 -29.21
CA TRP A 189 9.08 17.60 -29.02
C TRP A 189 8.55 19.01 -29.35
N ALA A 190 9.38 19.86 -29.97
CA ALA A 190 8.95 21.16 -30.47
C ALA A 190 7.83 20.97 -31.52
N ASN A 191 6.61 21.30 -31.11
CA ASN A 191 5.42 21.30 -31.95
C ASN A 191 5.65 22.19 -33.20
N PRO A 192 5.65 21.66 -34.43
CA PRO A 192 5.87 22.46 -35.64
C PRO A 192 4.68 23.37 -35.99
N ARG A 193 3.65 23.45 -35.15
CA ARG A 193 2.41 24.22 -35.40
C ARG A 193 2.07 25.26 -34.33
N ARG A 194 3.05 26.00 -33.82
CA ARG A 194 2.77 27.34 -33.27
C ARG A 194 3.16 28.39 -34.32
N PRO A 195 2.20 29.07 -34.97
CA PRO A 195 2.51 30.33 -35.62
C PRO A 195 2.89 31.35 -34.54
N ALA A 196 3.98 32.07 -34.77
CA ALA A 196 4.37 33.19 -33.93
C ALA A 196 3.37 34.33 -34.12
N VAL A 197 2.61 34.63 -33.07
CA VAL A 197 2.13 35.99 -32.73
C VAL A 197 2.06 36.09 -31.22
#